data_AF-A0A4R3LWT1-F1
#
_entry.id   AF-A0A4R3LWT1-F1
#
_cell.length_a   1.000
_cell.length_b   1.000
_cell.length_c   1.000
_cell.angle_alpha   90.00
_cell.angle_beta   90.00
_cell.angle_gamma   90.00
#
_symmetry.space_group_name_H-M   'P 1'
#
loop_
_entity.id
_entity.type
_entity.pdbx_description
1 polymer ?
#
loop_
_entity_poly.entity_id
_entity_poly.type
_entity_poly.pdbx_seq_one_letter_code
_entity_poly.pdbx_strand_id
1 'polypeptide(L)'
;MHRSARLLLALALAAALSGCETFDKINPFAEKETPLPGDRRAVFPEGVPGVSYSGAVAQPSNSNITLPPPGATGTAQPGAPDAAGR
;
A
#
# COMPACT_ATOMS: atom_id res chain seq x y z
N MET A 1 -41.13 5.69 -22.31
CA MET A 1 -40.57 4.55 -21.55
C MET A 1 -39.06 4.68 -21.27
N HIS A 2 -38.28 5.46 -22.03
CA HIS A 2 -36.82 5.60 -21.79
C HIS A 2 -36.43 6.43 -20.56
N ARG A 3 -37.27 7.39 -20.13
CA ARG A 3 -36.98 8.23 -18.96
C ARG A 3 -36.93 7.42 -17.67
N SER A 4 -37.90 6.53 -17.49
CA SER A 4 -38.00 5.63 -16.34
C SER A 4 -36.83 4.64 -16.30
N ALA A 5 -36.45 4.07 -17.44
CA ALA A 5 -35.31 3.16 -17.55
C ALA A 5 -33.98 3.84 -17.18
N ARG A 6 -33.76 5.09 -17.63
CA ARG A 6 -32.58 5.89 -17.26
C ARG A 6 -32.56 6.21 -15.76
N LEU A 7 -33.72 6.46 -15.17
CA LEU A 7 -33.85 6.77 -13.74
C LEU A 7 -33.54 5.55 -12.87
N LEU A 8 -34.03 4.36 -13.27
CA LEU A 8 -33.69 3.10 -12.61
C LEU A 8 -32.20 2.76 -12.74
N LEU A 9 -31.60 2.96 -13.92
CA LEU A 9 -30.17 2.76 -14.12
C LEU A 9 -29.32 3.70 -13.27
N ALA A 10 -29.69 4.98 -13.20
CA ALA A 10 -29.01 5.96 -12.36
C ALA A 10 -29.11 5.60 -10.86
N LEU A 11 -30.27 5.11 -10.43
CA LEU A 11 -30.49 4.69 -9.04
C LEU A 11 -29.69 3.43 -8.69
N ALA A 12 -29.62 2.44 -9.59
CA ALA A 12 -28.80 1.26 -9.41
C ALA A 12 -27.30 1.60 -9.36
N LEU A 13 -26.84 2.51 -10.22
CA LEU A 13 -25.45 2.94 -10.25
C LEU A 13 -25.08 3.70 -8.96
N ALA A 14 -25.95 4.60 -8.49
CA ALA A 14 -25.75 5.31 -7.22
C ALA A 14 -25.67 4.35 -6.02
N ALA A 15 -26.54 3.32 -5.99
CA ALA A 15 -26.51 2.31 -4.94
C ALA A 15 -25.21 1.48 -4.98
N ALA A 16 -24.75 1.07 -6.17
CA ALA A 16 -23.50 0.35 -6.34
C ALA A 16 -22.27 1.17 -5.89
N LEU A 17 -22.21 2.46 -6.21
CA LEU A 17 -21.12 3.35 -5.77
C LEU A 17 -21.14 3.55 -4.24
N SER A 18 -22.32 3.66 -3.61
CA SER A 18 -22.43 3.74 -2.15
C SER A 18 -22.02 2.44 -1.43
N GLY A 19 -22.09 1.30 -2.14
CA GLY A 19 -21.79 -0.02 -1.61
C GLY A 19 -20.30 -0.39 -1.59
N CYS A 20 -19.43 0.28 -2.36
CA CYS A 20 -18.00 -0.03 -2.36
C CYS A 20 -17.33 0.23 -1.00
N GLU A 21 -17.72 1.31 -0.31
CA GLU A 21 -17.22 1.63 1.04
C GLU A 21 -17.76 0.71 2.13
N THR A 22 -18.89 0.03 1.90
CA THR A 22 -19.45 -0.91 2.88
C THR A 22 -18.80 -2.28 2.81
N PHE A 23 -18.20 -2.65 1.67
CA PHE A 23 -17.57 -3.96 1.50
C PHE A 23 -16.28 -4.09 2.34
N ASP A 24 -15.55 -2.99 2.51
CA ASP A 24 -14.37 -2.92 3.38
C ASP A 24 -14.75 -3.12 4.87
N LYS A 25 -15.93 -2.63 5.26
CA LYS A 25 -16.46 -2.72 6.64
C LYS A 25 -17.16 -4.04 6.94
N ILE A 26 -17.54 -4.80 5.92
CA ILE A 26 -18.08 -6.15 6.05
C ILE A 26 -16.89 -7.12 5.98
N ASN A 27 -16.15 -7.23 7.09
CA ASN A 27 -15.17 -8.30 7.26
C ASN A 27 -15.90 -9.53 7.87
N PRO A 28 -16.33 -10.53 7.07
CA PRO A 28 -17.05 -11.70 7.59
C PRO A 28 -16.16 -12.60 8.47
N PHE A 29 -14.84 -12.36 8.51
CA PHE A 29 -13.89 -13.09 9.33
C PHE A 29 -13.58 -12.41 10.66
N ALA A 30 -14.18 -11.25 10.96
CA ALA A 30 -14.08 -10.57 12.25
C ALA A 30 -12.65 -10.50 12.82
N GLU A 31 -11.65 -10.29 11.95
CA GLU A 31 -10.29 -9.97 12.37
C GLU A 31 -10.29 -8.53 12.86
N LYS A 32 -10.78 -8.34 14.08
CA LYS A 32 -10.62 -7.10 14.83
C LYS A 32 -9.13 -6.95 15.04
N GLU A 33 -8.52 -5.99 14.36
CA GLU A 33 -7.17 -5.54 14.67
C GLU A 33 -7.17 -5.00 16.09
N THR A 34 -6.99 -5.91 17.05
CA THR A 34 -6.81 -5.57 18.45
C THR A 34 -5.40 -4.99 18.52
N PRO A 35 -5.22 -3.68 18.72
CA PRO A 35 -3.88 -3.13 18.84
C PRO A 35 -3.20 -3.88 19.99
N LEU A 36 -2.06 -4.51 19.72
CA LEU A 36 -1.34 -5.22 20.78
C LEU A 36 -1.01 -4.21 21.89
N PRO A 37 -1.31 -4.53 23.16
CA PRO A 37 -0.99 -3.63 24.25
C PRO A 37 0.52 -3.43 24.35
N GLY A 38 0.95 -2.18 24.52
CA GLY A 38 2.35 -1.80 24.73
C GLY A 38 2.92 -0.87 23.66
N ASP A 39 4.00 -0.17 24.03
CA ASP A 39 4.70 0.73 23.13
C ASP A 39 5.52 -0.06 22.11
N ARG A 40 5.38 0.28 20.83
CA ARG A 40 6.31 -0.18 19.79
C ARG A 40 7.64 0.55 19.99
N ARG A 41 8.64 -0.17 20.50
CA ARG A 41 10.01 0.34 20.67
C ARG A 41 10.94 -0.40 19.72
N ALA A 42 11.93 0.32 19.19
CA ALA A 42 13.00 -0.31 18.42
C ALA A 42 13.70 -1.34 19.32
N VAL A 43 13.69 -2.61 18.91
CA VAL A 43 14.37 -3.69 19.65
C VAL A 43 15.90 -3.51 19.60
N PHE A 44 16.39 -2.77 18.61
CA PHE A 44 17.80 -2.46 18.40
C PHE A 44 17.98 -0.96 18.09
N PRO A 45 18.06 -0.10 19.11
CA PRO A 45 18.14 1.35 18.91
C PRO A 45 19.42 1.79 18.17
N GLU A 46 20.53 1.08 18.38
CA GLU A 46 21.84 1.39 17.77
C GLU A 46 22.12 0.56 16.49
N GLY A 47 21.10 -0.13 15.96
CA GLY A 47 21.23 -1.04 14.81
C GLY A 47 21.40 -2.51 15.19
N VAL A 48 21.20 -3.39 14.21
CA VAL A 48 21.22 -4.85 14.41
C VAL A 48 22.67 -5.32 14.62
N PRO A 49 22.99 -6.00 15.73
CA PRO A 49 24.34 -6.52 15.97
C PRO A 49 24.80 -7.42 14.81
N GLY A 50 26.00 -7.15 14.28
CA GLY A 50 26.61 -7.93 13.21
C GLY A 50 26.27 -7.47 11.78
N VAL A 51 25.40 -6.45 11.62
CA VAL A 51 25.16 -5.83 10.32
C VAL A 51 26.12 -4.66 10.12
N SER A 52 26.99 -4.77 9.11
CA SER A 52 27.81 -3.65 8.65
C SER A 52 27.01 -2.81 7.66
N TYR A 53 26.50 -1.66 8.12
CA TYR A 53 25.72 -0.73 7.29
C TYR A 53 26.58 0.08 6.29
N SER A 54 27.90 0.00 6.39
CA SER A 54 28.83 0.63 5.45
C SER A 54 29.25 -0.29 4.30
N GLY A 55 28.87 -1.57 4.34
CA GLY A 55 29.14 -2.54 3.28
C GLY A 55 28.11 -2.49 2.15
N ALA A 56 28.52 -2.88 0.95
CA ALA A 56 27.58 -3.14 -0.13
C ALA A 56 26.59 -4.24 0.32
N VAL A 57 25.29 -3.98 0.18
CA VAL A 57 24.27 -4.98 0.47
C VAL A 57 24.51 -6.17 -0.46
N ALA A 58 24.84 -7.33 0.11
CA ALA A 58 25.06 -8.53 -0.67
C ALA A 58 23.74 -8.91 -1.36
N GLN A 59 23.68 -8.74 -2.67
CA GLN A 59 22.59 -9.30 -3.46
C GLN A 59 22.76 -10.82 -3.53
N PRO A 60 21.67 -11.59 -3.43
CA PRO A 60 21.75 -13.03 -3.63
C PRO A 60 22.22 -13.30 -5.07
N SER A 61 23.07 -14.33 -5.25
CA SER A 61 23.84 -14.59 -6.47
C SER A 61 23.02 -14.77 -7.76
N ASN A 62 21.70 -14.90 -7.64
CA ASN A 62 20.75 -15.05 -8.74
C ASN A 62 20.03 -13.73 -9.13
N SER A 63 20.47 -12.58 -8.62
CA SER A 63 19.84 -11.30 -8.94
C SER A 63 20.36 -10.75 -10.27
N ASN A 64 19.46 -10.43 -11.20
CA ASN A 64 19.78 -9.74 -12.46
C ASN A 64 19.77 -8.20 -12.32
N ILE A 65 19.78 -7.67 -11.10
CA ILE A 65 19.77 -6.22 -10.84
C ILE A 65 21.10 -5.82 -10.21
N THR A 66 21.80 -4.90 -10.85
CA THR A 66 22.90 -4.18 -10.24
C THR A 66 22.31 -3.09 -9.35
N LEU A 67 22.47 -3.21 -8.03
CA LEU A 67 22.11 -2.11 -7.13
C LEU A 67 23.08 -0.94 -7.34
N PRO A 68 22.58 0.30 -7.40
CA PRO A 68 23.44 1.46 -7.41
C PRO A 68 24.20 1.56 -6.07
N PRO A 69 25.39 2.18 -6.03
CA PRO A 69 26.21 2.25 -4.83
C PRO A 69 25.43 2.86 -3.66
N PRO A 70 25.65 2.39 -2.42
CA PRO A 70 24.93 2.90 -1.25
C PRO A 70 25.12 4.43 -1.14
N GLY A 71 24.01 5.17 -1.28
CA GLY A 71 24.00 6.64 -1.34
C GLY A 71 23.52 7.24 -2.67
N ALA A 72 23.32 6.43 -3.72
CA ALA A 72 22.67 6.88 -4.95
C ALA A 72 21.14 6.84 -4.77
N THR A 73 20.53 8.01 -4.54
CA THR A 73 19.07 8.17 -4.56
C THR A 73 18.56 7.84 -5.95
N GLY A 74 17.90 6.68 -6.07
CA GLY A 74 17.12 6.35 -7.26
C GLY A 74 16.04 7.40 -7.45
N THR A 75 16.19 8.27 -8.45
CA THR A 75 15.05 8.96 -9.05
C THR A 75 14.15 7.89 -9.64
N ALA A 76 12.94 7.78 -9.11
CA ALA A 76 11.93 6.86 -9.60
C ALA A 76 11.71 7.08 -11.11
N GLN A 77 11.97 6.05 -11.92
CA GLN A 77 11.57 5.97 -13.32
C GLN A 77 10.02 5.87 -13.39
N PRO A 78 9.37 6.54 -14.35
CA PRO A 78 8.00 7.06 -14.22
C PRO A 78 6.94 6.00 -14.51
N GLY A 79 5.93 5.89 -13.65
CA GLY A 79 4.85 4.92 -13.83
C GLY A 79 3.67 5.00 -12.87
N ALA A 80 3.42 6.15 -12.23
CA ALA A 80 2.18 6.36 -11.48
C ALA A 80 1.44 7.57 -12.08
N PRO A 81 0.22 7.38 -12.65
CA PRO A 81 -0.60 8.47 -13.14
C PRO A 81 -1.10 9.36 -11.99
N ASP A 82 -1.15 10.64 -12.35
CA ASP A 82 -1.51 11.86 -11.64
C ASP A 82 -2.79 11.77 -10.78
N ALA A 83 -2.74 12.23 -9.53
CA ALA A 83 -3.93 12.57 -8.74
C ALA A 83 -3.58 13.54 -7.60
N ALA A 84 -3.29 14.81 -7.92
CA ALA A 84 -3.49 15.91 -6.99
C ALA A 84 -4.37 16.99 -7.64
N GLY A 85 -5.52 17.25 -7.03
CA GLY A 85 -6.65 17.92 -7.65
C GLY A 85 -6.57 19.44 -7.82
N ARG A 86 -7.61 19.91 -8.50
CA ARG A 86 -8.41 21.08 -8.13
C ARG A 86 -9.88 20.73 -8.29
#